data_AF-A0A6P1M6T2-F1
#
_entry.id   AF-A0A6P1M6T2-F1
#
_cell.length_a   1.000
_cell.length_b   1.000
_cell.length_c   1.000
_cell.angle_alpha   90.00
_cell.angle_beta   90.00
_cell.angle_gamma   90.00
#
_symmetry.space_group_name_H-M   'P 1'
#
loop_
_entity.id
_entity.type
_entity.pdbx_description
1 polymer ?
#
loop_
_entity_poly.entity_id
_entity_poly.type
_entity_poly.pdbx_seq_one_letter_code
_entity_poly.pdbx_strand_id
1 'polypeptide(L)'
;MKRVFGQTLLFLFILGLRGAAVPTFGDLAVLLAKGYFGNAVQPDASLEDCVVFLNRYGIHFSMFDLMDPHALVTKEDFARAVGQSRLLFSGEAVVENGVIKRPNGIDSWVDYCLLNDVDLNELWNRFLLKTERKSVPEVEKFFNGAVRDSSGGMIRKG
;
A
#
# COMPACT_ATOMS: atom_id res chain seq x y z
N MET A 1 24.20 -14.54 51.24
CA MET A 1 23.87 -13.45 50.30
C MET A 1 23.40 -14.06 49.00
N LYS A 2 22.08 -14.14 48.78
CA LYS A 2 21.48 -14.76 47.59
C LYS A 2 20.80 -13.69 46.73
N ARG A 3 21.31 -13.59 45.50
CA ARG A 3 20.72 -13.10 44.25
C ARG A 3 19.29 -12.55 44.32
N VAL A 4 19.14 -11.24 44.10
CA VAL A 4 17.91 -10.60 43.63
C VAL A 4 18.30 -9.61 42.53
N PHE A 5 18.56 -10.10 41.32
CA PHE A 5 18.93 -9.26 40.17
C PHE A 5 18.47 -9.91 38.86
N GLY A 6 17.22 -10.40 38.83
CA GLY A 6 16.73 -11.22 37.71
C GLY A 6 15.24 -11.14 37.40
N GLN A 7 14.53 -10.12 37.90
CA GLN A 7 13.09 -9.97 37.62
C GLN A 7 12.70 -8.62 37.00
N THR A 8 13.57 -7.60 37.00
CA THR A 8 13.23 -6.28 36.44
C THR A 8 13.46 -6.18 34.92
N LEU A 9 14.25 -7.07 34.32
CA LEU A 9 14.53 -7.02 32.87
C LEU A 9 13.48 -7.72 31.99
N LEU A 10 12.61 -8.56 32.56
CA LEU A 10 11.60 -9.30 31.79
C LEU A 10 10.31 -8.51 31.53
N PHE A 11 10.13 -7.36 32.19
CA PHE A 11 8.94 -6.52 32.01
C PHE A 11 9.10 -5.44 30.92
N LEU A 12 10.32 -5.14 30.47
CA LEU A 12 10.56 -4.14 29.43
C LEU A 12 10.48 -4.70 28.01
N PHE A 13 10.43 -6.02 27.83
CA PHE A 13 10.26 -6.63 26.50
C PHE A 13 8.80 -6.78 26.07
N ILE A 14 7.85 -6.69 27.00
CA ILE A 14 6.41 -6.90 26.73
C ILE A 14 5.68 -5.58 26.41
N LEU A 15 6.27 -4.42 26.72
CA LEU A 15 5.70 -3.08 26.46
C LEU A 15 6.05 -2.49 25.09
N GLY A 16 6.76 -3.22 24.22
CA GLY A 16 7.19 -2.79 22.89
C GLY A 16 6.43 -3.39 21.72
N LEU A 17 5.56 -4.39 21.93
CA LEU A 17 4.69 -4.95 20.88
C LEU A 17 3.45 -4.06 20.69
N ARG A 18 3.65 -2.77 20.41
CA ARG A 18 2.70 -2.07 19.54
C ARG A 18 2.89 -2.74 18.19
N GLY A 19 1.93 -3.60 17.81
CA GLY A 19 1.96 -4.28 16.52
C GLY A 19 2.31 -3.26 15.44
N ALA A 20 3.50 -3.40 14.86
CA ALA A 20 3.91 -2.54 13.76
C ALA A 20 2.84 -2.69 12.69
N ALA A 21 2.19 -1.59 12.33
CA ALA A 21 1.21 -1.65 11.26
C ALA A 21 1.97 -2.03 9.99
N VAL A 22 1.52 -3.13 9.36
CA VAL A 22 2.22 -3.69 8.22
C VAL A 22 1.64 -3.05 6.96
N PRO A 23 2.48 -2.53 6.06
CA PRO A 23 1.99 -1.87 4.84
C PRO A 23 1.17 -2.82 3.98
N THR A 24 -0.04 -2.39 3.62
CA THR A 24 -0.97 -3.14 2.77
C THR A 24 -1.02 -2.60 1.35
N PHE A 25 -1.62 -3.37 0.43
CA PHE A 25 -1.85 -2.90 -0.94
C PHE A 25 -2.77 -1.67 -0.99
N GLY A 26 -3.70 -1.56 -0.04
CA GLY A 26 -4.55 -0.38 0.11
C GLY A 26 -3.76 0.86 0.48
N ASP A 27 -2.79 0.73 1.39
CA ASP A 27 -1.90 1.83 1.77
C ASP A 27 -1.08 2.30 0.57
N LEU A 28 -0.52 1.35 -0.19
CA LEU A 28 0.23 1.67 -1.41
C LEU A 28 -0.65 2.37 -2.45
N ALA A 29 -1.85 1.87 -2.73
CA ALA A 29 -2.75 2.46 -3.71
C ALA A 29 -3.12 3.90 -3.35
N VAL A 30 -3.51 4.15 -2.10
CA VAL A 30 -3.90 5.50 -1.64
C VAL A 30 -2.71 6.46 -1.65
N LEU A 31 -1.57 6.05 -1.11
CA LEU A 31 -0.38 6.90 -1.05
C LEU A 31 0.17 7.21 -2.44
N LEU A 32 0.09 6.26 -3.38
CA LEU A 32 0.48 6.49 -4.76
C LEU A 32 -0.50 7.43 -5.46
N ALA A 33 -1.81 7.16 -5.40
CA ALA A 33 -2.84 7.97 -6.04
C ALA A 33 -2.85 9.42 -5.50
N LYS A 34 -2.96 9.60 -4.19
CA LYS A 34 -3.07 10.94 -3.58
C LYS A 34 -1.73 11.66 -3.43
N GLY A 35 -0.63 10.91 -3.30
CA GLY A 35 0.70 11.50 -3.15
C GLY A 35 1.35 11.79 -4.50
N TYR A 36 1.45 10.76 -5.34
CA TYR A 36 2.18 10.82 -6.61
C TYR A 36 1.34 11.42 -7.75
N PHE A 37 0.02 11.23 -7.70
CA PHE A 37 -0.95 11.79 -8.65
C PHE A 37 -1.87 12.86 -8.02
N GLY A 38 -1.46 13.50 -6.93
CA GLY A 38 -2.34 14.30 -6.07
C GLY A 38 -3.14 15.42 -6.75
N ASN A 39 -2.71 15.94 -7.90
CA ASN A 39 -3.47 16.93 -8.66
C ASN A 39 -4.61 16.31 -9.51
N ALA A 40 -4.58 15.00 -9.72
CA ALA A 40 -5.53 14.23 -10.54
C ALA A 40 -6.56 13.45 -9.70
N VAL A 41 -6.36 13.36 -8.38
CA VAL A 41 -7.21 12.61 -7.45
C VAL A 41 -7.74 13.56 -6.39
N GLN A 42 -9.05 13.51 -6.11
CA GLN A 42 -9.66 14.37 -5.09
C GLN A 42 -9.07 14.07 -3.70
N PRO A 43 -8.83 15.08 -2.86
CA PRO A 43 -8.26 14.87 -1.52
C PRO A 43 -9.07 13.92 -0.64
N ASP A 44 -10.38 13.90 -0.80
CA ASP A 44 -11.35 13.07 -0.07
C ASP A 44 -11.69 11.74 -0.76
N ALA A 45 -11.04 11.41 -1.88
CA ALA A 45 -11.27 10.17 -2.63
C ALA A 45 -11.14 8.93 -1.73
N SER A 46 -12.04 7.96 -1.92
CA SER A 46 -12.02 6.70 -1.18
C SER A 46 -10.87 5.78 -1.64
N LEU A 47 -10.65 4.66 -0.93
CA LEU A 47 -9.73 3.62 -1.39
C LEU A 47 -10.14 3.11 -2.79
N GLU A 48 -11.43 2.87 -2.99
CA GLU A 48 -11.99 2.40 -4.26
C GLU A 48 -11.72 3.41 -5.39
N ASP A 49 -11.93 4.71 -5.15
CA ASP A 49 -11.65 5.76 -6.13
C ASP A 49 -10.15 5.78 -6.51
N CYS A 50 -9.26 5.63 -5.52
CA CYS A 50 -7.82 5.59 -5.75
C CYS A 50 -7.43 4.38 -6.62
N VAL A 51 -7.99 3.20 -6.33
CA VAL A 51 -7.72 1.96 -7.06
C VAL A 51 -8.28 2.04 -8.49
N VAL A 52 -9.51 2.52 -8.65
CA VAL A 52 -10.14 2.70 -9.97
C VAL A 52 -9.33 3.69 -10.82
N PHE A 53 -8.87 4.78 -10.21
CA PHE A 53 -8.00 5.75 -10.86
C PHE A 53 -6.70 5.07 -11.35
N LEU A 54 -5.97 4.39 -10.48
CA LEU A 54 -4.70 3.74 -10.82
C LEU A 54 -4.87 2.66 -11.90
N ASN A 55 -5.89 1.81 -11.75
CA ASN A 55 -6.21 0.75 -12.71
C ASN A 55 -6.56 1.32 -14.09
N ARG A 56 -7.25 2.48 -14.17
CA ARG A 56 -7.56 3.15 -15.45
C ARG A 56 -6.30 3.53 -16.23
N TYR A 57 -5.22 3.88 -15.53
CA TYR A 57 -3.94 4.21 -16.15
C TYR A 57 -2.99 3.00 -16.27
N GLY A 58 -3.47 1.79 -15.97
CA GLY A 58 -2.70 0.56 -16.10
C GLY A 58 -1.72 0.28 -14.95
N ILE A 59 -1.77 1.05 -13.87
CA ILE A 59 -1.06 0.73 -12.62
C ILE A 59 -1.95 -0.21 -11.81
N HIS A 60 -1.77 -1.51 -12.02
CA HIS A 60 -2.76 -2.48 -11.59
C HIS A 60 -2.69 -2.78 -10.08
N PHE A 61 -3.85 -2.82 -9.43
CA PHE A 61 -4.09 -3.37 -8.10
C PHE A 61 -5.25 -4.35 -8.18
N SER A 62 -5.00 -5.59 -7.78
CA SER A 62 -6.02 -6.65 -7.73
C SER A 62 -6.99 -6.38 -6.59
N MET A 63 -8.28 -6.59 -6.85
CA MET A 63 -9.29 -6.50 -5.79
C MET A 63 -9.08 -7.55 -4.70
N PHE A 64 -8.53 -8.72 -5.04
CA PHE A 64 -8.24 -9.77 -4.06
C PHE A 64 -7.19 -9.33 -3.04
N ASP A 65 -6.13 -8.66 -3.51
CA ASP A 65 -5.06 -8.15 -2.63
C ASP A 65 -5.54 -7.00 -1.74
N LEU A 66 -6.63 -6.33 -2.13
CA LEU A 66 -7.25 -5.24 -1.37
C LEU A 66 -8.30 -5.73 -0.36
N MET A 67 -8.87 -6.92 -0.56
CA MET A 67 -9.88 -7.50 0.33
C MET A 67 -9.28 -8.15 1.57
N ASP A 68 -8.00 -8.51 1.55
CA ASP A 68 -7.30 -9.05 2.70
C ASP A 68 -6.58 -7.91 3.45
N PRO A 69 -7.03 -7.51 4.66
CA PRO A 69 -6.37 -6.48 5.47
C PRO A 69 -4.97 -6.90 5.95
N HIS A 70 -4.60 -8.16 5.75
CA HIS A 70 -3.29 -8.72 6.08
C HIS A 70 -2.43 -9.01 4.84
N ALA A 71 -2.89 -8.68 3.62
CA ALA A 71 -2.07 -8.79 2.42
C ALA A 71 -0.94 -7.75 2.46
N LEU A 72 0.28 -8.26 2.61
CA LEU A 72 1.48 -7.45 2.78
C LEU A 72 2.04 -7.03 1.43
N VAL A 73 2.44 -5.76 1.33
CA VAL A 73 3.17 -5.25 0.18
C VAL A 73 4.64 -5.63 0.31
N THR A 74 5.18 -6.26 -0.72
CA THR A 74 6.63 -6.48 -0.85
C THR A 74 7.30 -5.27 -1.51
N LYS A 75 8.63 -5.22 -1.44
CA LYS A 75 9.39 -4.17 -2.13
C LYS A 75 9.30 -4.33 -3.66
N GLU A 76 9.13 -5.54 -4.14
CA GLU A 76 8.92 -5.89 -5.54
C GLU A 76 7.56 -5.35 -6.04
N ASP A 77 6.50 -5.49 -5.24
CA ASP A 77 5.18 -4.90 -5.53
C ASP A 77 5.24 -3.37 -5.60
N PHE A 78 5.97 -2.78 -4.65
CA PHE A 78 6.22 -1.34 -4.62
C PHE A 78 7.01 -0.88 -5.86
N ALA A 79 8.08 -1.60 -6.22
CA ALA A 79 8.87 -1.32 -7.41
C ALA A 79 8.04 -1.39 -8.69
N ARG A 80 7.12 -2.36 -8.78
CA ARG A 80 6.15 -2.43 -9.88
C ARG A 80 5.30 -1.18 -9.96
N ALA A 81 4.65 -0.80 -8.87
CA ALA A 81 3.75 0.35 -8.88
C ALA A 81 4.49 1.66 -9.20
N VAL A 82 5.69 1.85 -8.64
CA VAL A 82 6.56 3.00 -8.91
C VAL A 82 7.06 2.99 -10.36
N GLY A 83 7.55 1.85 -10.86
CA GLY A 83 8.05 1.71 -12.22
C GLY A 83 6.97 1.96 -13.28
N GLN A 84 5.77 1.41 -13.06
CA GLN A 84 4.60 1.68 -13.91
C GLN A 84 4.23 3.16 -13.89
N SER A 85 4.22 3.80 -12.72
CA SER A 85 3.99 5.24 -12.60
C SER A 85 5.04 6.05 -13.36
N ARG A 86 6.32 5.68 -13.25
CA ARG A 86 7.42 6.36 -13.92
C ARG A 86 7.30 6.29 -15.45
N LEU A 87 6.99 5.11 -16.00
CA LEU A 87 6.73 4.94 -17.44
C LEU A 87 5.53 5.74 -17.91
N LEU A 88 4.48 5.81 -17.09
CA LEU A 88 3.31 6.61 -17.41
C LEU A 88 3.67 8.09 -17.52
N PHE A 89 4.46 8.60 -16.56
CA PHE A 89 4.91 9.99 -16.57
C PHE A 89 5.95 10.31 -17.65
N SER A 90 6.74 9.34 -18.11
CA SER A 90 7.64 9.56 -19.25
C SER A 90 6.89 9.59 -20.59
N GLY A 91 5.64 9.14 -20.64
CA GLY A 91 4.86 9.02 -21.88
C GLY A 91 5.26 7.79 -22.72
N GLU A 92 6.06 6.89 -22.16
CA GLU A 92 6.55 5.67 -22.83
C GLU A 92 5.76 4.42 -22.44
N ALA A 93 4.75 4.57 -21.58
CA ALA A 93 3.92 3.46 -21.14
C ALA A 93 3.17 2.80 -22.29
N VAL A 94 3.35 1.49 -22.42
CA VAL A 94 2.55 0.62 -23.29
C VAL A 94 1.62 -0.19 -22.39
N VAL A 95 0.31 -0.12 -22.64
CA VAL A 95 -0.69 -0.87 -21.88
C VAL A 95 -1.06 -2.14 -22.64
N GLU A 96 -0.93 -3.29 -21.98
CA GLU A 96 -1.31 -4.60 -22.49
C GLU A 96 -2.23 -5.28 -21.46
N ASN A 97 -3.40 -5.75 -21.90
CA ASN A 97 -4.42 -6.35 -21.02
C ASN A 97 -4.81 -5.45 -19.83
N GLY A 98 -4.84 -4.13 -20.04
CA GLY A 98 -5.20 -3.17 -18.99
C GLY A 98 -4.10 -2.91 -17.96
N VAL A 99 -2.87 -3.38 -18.19
CA VAL A 99 -1.73 -3.18 -17.29
C VAL A 99 -0.56 -2.58 -18.07
N ILE A 100 0.17 -1.64 -17.47
CA ILE A 100 1.42 -1.13 -18.06
C ILE A 100 2.42 -2.27 -18.15
N LYS A 101 2.83 -2.58 -19.38
CA LYS A 101 3.79 -3.60 -19.71
C LYS A 101 5.20 -3.14 -19.31
N ARG A 102 5.98 -4.05 -18.75
CA ARG A 102 7.40 -3.83 -18.52
C ARG A 102 8.14 -3.74 -19.86
N PRO A 103 9.12 -2.82 -20.03
CA PRO A 103 9.88 -2.73 -21.26
C PRO A 103 10.64 -4.03 -21.58
N ASN A 104 10.85 -4.28 -22.87
CA ASN A 104 11.60 -5.44 -23.33
C ASN A 104 13.06 -5.39 -22.83
N GLY A 105 13.62 -6.55 -22.50
CA GLY A 105 15.00 -6.65 -22.02
C GLY A 105 15.19 -6.24 -20.55
N ILE A 106 14.10 -6.00 -19.82
CA ILE A 106 14.12 -5.76 -18.37
C ILE A 106 13.56 -6.98 -17.64
N ASP A 107 14.33 -7.52 -16.69
CA ASP A 107 14.01 -8.76 -15.98
C ASP A 107 13.01 -8.54 -14.83
N SER A 108 13.06 -7.38 -14.17
CA SER A 108 12.15 -7.04 -13.08
C SER A 108 11.82 -5.54 -13.03
N TRP A 109 10.77 -5.17 -12.31
CA TRP A 109 10.48 -3.75 -12.04
C TRP A 109 11.51 -3.09 -11.12
N VAL A 110 12.21 -3.89 -10.31
CA VAL A 110 13.35 -3.42 -9.53
C VAL A 110 14.49 -3.01 -10.48
N ASP A 111 14.81 -3.83 -11.47
CA ASP A 111 15.83 -3.50 -12.48
C ASP A 111 15.44 -2.27 -13.30
N TYR A 112 14.16 -2.17 -13.67
CA TYR A 112 13.64 -0.96 -14.32
C TYR A 112 13.93 0.29 -13.48
N CYS A 113 13.60 0.25 -12.18
CA CYS A 113 13.83 1.38 -11.28
C CYS A 113 15.34 1.72 -11.17
N LEU A 114 16.19 0.71 -11.02
CA LEU A 114 17.65 0.88 -10.92
C LEU A 114 18.24 1.51 -12.19
N LEU A 115 17.83 1.04 -13.38
CA LEU A 115 18.31 1.54 -14.67
C LEU A 115 17.80 2.96 -15.01
N ASN A 116 16.75 3.43 -14.34
CA ASN A 116 16.13 4.73 -14.56
C ASN A 116 16.33 5.70 -13.37
N ASP A 117 17.40 5.49 -12.60
CA ASP A 117 17.83 6.33 -11.47
C ASP A 117 16.72 6.58 -10.42
N VAL A 118 15.84 5.60 -10.23
CA VAL A 118 14.83 5.65 -9.16
C VAL A 118 15.45 5.09 -7.88
N ASP A 119 15.62 5.95 -6.86
CA ASP A 119 16.06 5.51 -5.53
C ASP A 119 14.93 4.76 -4.80
N LEU A 120 14.80 3.48 -5.15
CA LEU A 120 13.78 2.60 -4.62
C LEU A 120 13.92 2.40 -3.10
N ASN A 121 15.14 2.46 -2.55
CA ASN A 121 15.38 2.31 -1.11
C ASN A 121 14.81 3.49 -0.35
N GLU A 122 15.11 4.71 -0.81
CA GLU A 122 14.59 5.92 -0.20
C GLU A 122 13.05 5.95 -0.26
N LEU A 123 12.48 5.70 -1.44
CA LEU A 123 11.03 5.71 -1.63
C LEU A 123 10.33 4.64 -0.78
N TRP A 124 10.90 3.44 -0.70
CA TRP A 124 10.40 2.36 0.14
C TRP A 124 10.44 2.74 1.63
N ASN A 125 11.54 3.30 2.12
CA ASN A 125 11.65 3.73 3.51
C ASN A 125 10.64 4.83 3.85
N ARG A 126 10.41 5.78 2.95
CA ARG A 126 9.38 6.81 3.13
C ARG A 126 7.97 6.22 3.15
N PHE A 127 7.71 5.20 2.33
CA PHE A 127 6.44 4.47 2.35
C PHE A 127 6.25 3.77 3.70
N LEU A 128 7.24 3.02 4.17
CA LEU A 128 7.21 2.35 5.47
C LEU A 128 6.98 3.32 6.63
N LEU A 129 7.66 4.47 6.64
CA LEU A 129 7.47 5.49 7.68
C LEU A 129 6.04 6.05 7.73
N LYS A 130 5.35 6.13 6.58
CA LYS A 130 3.96 6.59 6.53
C LYS A 130 2.98 5.55 7.05
N THR A 131 3.32 4.27 6.95
CA THR A 131 2.45 3.15 7.35
C THR A 131 2.83 2.55 8.71
N GLU A 132 3.97 2.91 9.29
CA GLU A 132 4.56 2.29 10.50
C GLU A 132 3.60 2.20 11.69
N ARG A 133 2.75 3.22 11.87
CA ARG A 133 1.88 3.34 13.05
C ARG A 133 0.47 2.80 12.84
N LYS A 134 -0.06 2.95 11.63
CA LYS A 134 -1.40 2.53 11.22
C LYS A 134 -1.55 2.67 9.71
N SER A 135 -2.47 1.90 9.15
CA SER A 135 -2.91 2.10 7.77
C SER A 135 -3.51 3.49 7.57
N VAL A 136 -3.52 3.95 6.34
CA VAL A 136 -4.09 5.24 5.98
C VAL A 136 -5.61 5.27 6.25
N PRO A 137 -6.20 6.43 6.58
CA PRO A 137 -7.59 6.52 7.02
C PRO A 137 -8.60 5.92 6.04
N GLU A 138 -8.32 5.97 4.73
CA GLU A 138 -9.15 5.41 3.67
C GLU A 138 -9.24 3.88 3.78
N VAL A 139 -8.13 3.22 4.11
CA VAL A 139 -8.05 1.77 4.32
C VAL A 139 -8.78 1.40 5.61
N GLU A 140 -8.56 2.15 6.70
CA GLU A 140 -9.28 1.94 7.96
C GLU A 140 -10.80 2.08 7.78
N LYS A 141 -11.25 3.10 7.03
CA LYS A 141 -12.68 3.32 6.74
C LYS A 141 -13.27 2.19 5.90
N PHE A 142 -12.55 1.71 4.89
CA PHE A 142 -12.99 0.62 4.03
C PHE A 142 -13.29 -0.65 4.84
N PHE A 143 -12.34 -1.10 5.66
CA PHE A 143 -12.52 -2.31 6.46
C PHE A 143 -13.52 -2.13 7.61
N ASN A 144 -13.54 -0.97 8.27
CA ASN A 144 -14.51 -0.71 9.35
C ASN A 144 -15.95 -0.52 8.84
N GLY A 145 -16.13 0.00 7.63
CA GLY A 145 -17.42 0.07 6.95
C GLY A 145 -17.96 -1.32 6.59
N ALA A 146 -17.10 -2.17 6.01
CA ALA A 146 -17.47 -3.54 5.63
C ALA A 146 -17.96 -4.39 6.83
N VAL A 147 -17.37 -4.20 8.02
CA VAL A 147 -17.78 -4.92 9.24
C VAL A 147 -19.16 -4.49 9.74
N ARG A 148 -19.53 -3.21 9.57
CA ARG A 148 -20.86 -2.69 9.95
C ARG A 148 -21.97 -3.20 9.04
N ASP A 149 -21.72 -3.30 7.74
CA ASP A 149 -22.70 -3.82 6.79
C ASP A 149 -22.93 -5.33 6.95
N SER A 150 -21.89 -6.07 7.37
CA SER A 150 -21.96 -7.50 7.68
C SER A 150 -22.77 -7.84 8.95
N SER A 151 -22.98 -6.85 9.83
CA SER A 151 -23.69 -7.02 11.12
C SER A 151 -25.08 -6.36 11.14
N GLY A 152 -25.46 -5.65 10.08
CA GLY A 152 -26.71 -4.93 9.93
C GLY A 152 -27.77 -5.70 9.14
N GLY A 153 -28.30 -6.77 9.74
CA GLY A 153 -29.53 -7.40 9.26
C GLY A 153 -30.75 -6.47 9.39
N MET A 154 -31.52 -6.37 8.31
CA MET A 154 -32.93 -5.99 8.23
C MET A 154 -33.26 -4.49 8.04
N ILE A 155 -33.18 -4.03 6.79
CA ILE A 155 -34.04 -2.92 6.32
C ILE A 155 -35.45 -3.49 6.11
N ARG A 156 -36.34 -3.26 7.08
CA ARG A 156 -37.79 -3.24 6.79
C ARG A 156 -38.06 -1.98 5.97
N LYS A 157 -38.30 -2.17 4.67
CA LYS A 157 -39.00 -1.15 3.87
C LYS A 157 -40.46 -1.16 4.31
N GLY A 158 -40.89 -0.06 4.94
CA GLY A 158 -42.29 0.34 5.04
C GLY A 158 -42.55 1.47 4.06
#